data_AF-A0A8T4G0P1-F1
#
_entry.id   AF-A0A8T4G0P1-F1
#
_cell.length_a   1.000
_cell.length_b   1.000
_cell.length_c   1.000
_cell.angle_alpha   90.00
_cell.angle_beta   90.00
_cell.angle_gamma   90.00
#
_symmetry.space_group_name_H-M   'P 1'
#
loop_
_entity.id
_entity.type
_entity.pdbx_description
1 polymer ?
#
loop_
_entity_poly.entity_id
_entity_poly.type
_entity_poly.pdbx_seq_one_letter_code
_entity_poly.pdbx_strand_id
1 'polypeptide(L)'
;MDKVEVYGISCGKEGIIKMFERIIQYGLVDIDVENRASFLDDMLKSTEDKLRYAIQKLEENDVDTARFVIKDGTGVLIVKIEDVITIRATIKEYKKFIEDFRLVTD
;
A
#
# COMPACT_ATOMS: atom_id res chain seq x y z
N MET A 1 2.69 -24.96 5.33
CA MET A 1 1.67 -23.98 4.90
C MET A 1 2.08 -22.66 5.49
N ASP A 2 2.55 -21.73 4.65
CA ASP A 2 2.83 -20.37 5.11
C ASP A 2 1.51 -19.72 5.52
N LYS A 3 1.47 -19.25 6.77
CA LYS A 3 0.28 -18.62 7.34
C LYS A 3 0.16 -17.22 6.72
N VAL A 4 -0.92 -17.00 5.98
CA VAL A 4 -1.29 -15.67 5.49
C VAL A 4 -2.16 -15.02 6.57
N GLU A 5 -1.78 -13.81 6.99
CA GLU A 5 -2.57 -13.00 7.93
C GLU A 5 -3.05 -11.74 7.21
N VAL A 6 -4.33 -11.41 7.35
CA VAL A 6 -4.95 -10.25 6.70
C VAL A 6 -5.46 -9.31 7.78
N TYR A 7 -5.17 -8.02 7.60
CA TYR A 7 -5.55 -6.96 8.51
C TYR A 7 -6.41 -5.94 7.77
N GLY A 8 -7.47 -5.52 8.45
CA GLY A 8 -8.30 -4.42 8.02
C GLY A 8 -7.63 -3.08 8.31
N ILE A 9 -7.85 -2.13 7.41
CA ILE A 9 -7.44 -0.74 7.61
C ILE A 9 -8.67 0.05 8.02
N SER A 10 -8.65 0.52 9.27
CA SER A 10 -9.79 1.22 9.90
C SER A 10 -9.79 2.73 9.65
N CYS A 11 -8.71 3.28 9.10
CA CYS A 11 -8.61 4.70 8.78
C CYS A 11 -9.16 5.02 7.39
N GLY A 12 -9.75 6.20 7.24
CA GLY A 12 -10.18 6.70 5.92
C GLY A 12 -9.00 7.10 5.03
N LYS A 13 -9.31 7.62 3.84
CA LYS A 13 -8.35 8.05 2.81
C LYS A 13 -7.13 8.81 3.36
N GLU A 14 -7.33 9.80 4.23
CA GLU A 14 -6.22 10.56 4.83
C GLU A 14 -5.25 9.70 5.64
N GLY A 15 -5.77 8.70 6.36
CA GLY A 15 -4.94 7.77 7.13
C GLY A 15 -4.14 6.84 6.23
N ILE A 16 -4.72 6.44 5.09
CA ILE A 16 -4.04 5.65 4.07
C ILE A 16 -2.93 6.47 3.41
N ILE A 17 -3.18 7.73 3.06
CA ILE A 17 -2.14 8.63 2.53
C ILE A 17 -0.97 8.73 3.52
N LYS A 18 -1.24 8.95 4.80
CA LYS A 18 -0.22 8.98 5.86
C LYS A 18 0.58 7.68 5.98
N MET A 19 -0.04 6.53 5.72
CA MET A 19 0.66 5.25 5.66
C MET A 19 1.70 5.25 4.53
N PHE A 20 1.32 5.70 3.32
CA PHE A 20 2.22 5.79 2.17
C PHE A 20 3.33 6.82 2.38
N GLU A 21 3.03 7.99 2.92
CA GLU A 21 4.04 9.02 3.23
C GLU A 21 5.14 8.50 4.17
N ARG A 22 4.78 7.62 5.10
CA ARG A 22 5.72 7.05 6.08
C ARG A 22 6.27 5.68 5.69
N ILE A 23 5.82 5.09 4.58
CA ILE A 23 6.05 3.67 4.29
C ILE A 23 7.53 3.30 4.14
N ILE A 24 8.35 4.24 3.66
CA ILE A 24 9.81 4.07 3.52
C ILE A 24 10.46 3.78 4.88
N GLN A 25 9.94 4.34 5.97
CA GLN A 25 10.47 4.17 7.33
C GLN A 25 10.35 2.73 7.84
N TYR A 26 9.57 1.89 7.16
CA TYR A 26 9.34 0.49 7.51
C TYR A 26 10.11 -0.49 6.59
N GLY A 27 11.14 0.01 5.90
CA GLY A 27 11.95 -0.79 5.00
C GLY A 27 11.19 -1.20 3.75
N LEU A 28 10.64 -0.20 3.02
CA LEU A 28 10.01 -0.39 1.71
C LEU A 28 10.95 -1.15 0.77
N VAL A 29 10.51 -2.31 0.32
CA VAL A 29 11.23 -3.20 -0.60
C VAL A 29 10.86 -2.90 -2.03
N ASP A 30 9.57 -2.77 -2.28
CA ASP A 30 9.01 -2.57 -3.60
C ASP A 30 7.67 -1.87 -3.50
N ILE A 31 7.32 -1.15 -4.55
CA ILE A 31 5.98 -0.62 -4.73
C ILE A 31 5.59 -0.78 -6.20
N ASP A 32 4.38 -1.28 -6.39
CA ASP A 32 3.77 -1.50 -7.69
C ASP A 32 2.46 -0.73 -7.74
N VAL A 33 2.23 -0.05 -8.86
CA VAL A 33 0.98 0.66 -9.13
C VAL A 33 0.52 0.12 -10.46
N GLU A 34 -0.60 -0.59 -10.48
CA GLU A 34 -1.21 -1.11 -11.69
C GLU A 34 -2.40 -0.22 -12.03
N ASN A 35 -2.34 0.47 -13.18
CA ASN A 35 -3.41 1.34 -13.64
C ASN A 35 -4.00 0.80 -14.95
N ARG A 36 -5.18 0.18 -14.85
CA ARG A 36 -5.87 -0.39 -16.03
C ARG A 36 -6.32 0.67 -17.05
N ALA A 37 -6.34 1.94 -16.67
CA ALA A 37 -6.73 3.05 -17.54
C ALA A 37 -5.53 3.79 -18.17
N SER A 38 -4.29 3.49 -17.77
CA SER A 38 -3.12 4.24 -18.26
C SER A 38 -1.83 3.45 -18.07
N PHE A 39 -0.95 3.49 -19.09
CA PHE A 39 0.40 2.90 -19.06
C PHE A 39 1.47 3.82 -18.42
N LEU A 40 1.06 4.86 -17.68
CA LEU A 40 1.99 5.79 -17.03
C LEU A 40 2.84 5.10 -15.95
N ASP A 41 2.26 4.13 -15.27
CA ASP A 41 2.90 3.25 -14.30
C ASP A 41 4.10 2.48 -14.88
N ASP A 42 3.98 1.97 -16.11
CA ASP A 42 5.05 1.24 -16.81
C ASP A 42 6.29 2.11 -17.08
N MET A 43 6.14 3.44 -17.07
CA MET A 43 7.23 4.39 -17.30
C MET A 43 7.99 4.77 -16.01
N LEU A 44 7.45 4.44 -14.83
CA LEU A 44 8.04 4.79 -13.54
C LEU A 44 9.12 3.77 -13.14
N LYS A 45 10.39 4.19 -13.20
CA LYS A 45 11.53 3.28 -13.02
C LYS A 45 12.03 3.17 -11.58
N SER A 46 11.76 4.17 -10.74
CA SER A 46 12.26 4.19 -9.36
C SER A 46 11.13 3.96 -8.35
N THR A 47 11.46 3.31 -7.23
CA THR A 47 10.55 3.13 -6.09
C THR A 47 10.02 4.47 -5.56
N GLU A 48 10.83 5.53 -5.60
CA GLU A 48 10.45 6.86 -5.16
C GLU A 48 9.42 7.51 -6.08
N ASP A 49 9.61 7.43 -7.41
CA ASP A 49 8.66 7.96 -8.38
C ASP A 49 7.33 7.22 -8.32
N LYS A 50 7.37 5.89 -8.20
CA LYS A 50 6.18 5.06 -8.00
C LYS A 50 5.45 5.41 -6.70
N LEU A 51 6.18 5.68 -5.62
CA LEU A 51 5.58 6.12 -4.35
C LEU A 51 4.90 7.48 -4.48
N ARG A 52 5.56 8.46 -5.12
CA ARG A 52 4.94 9.78 -5.39
C ARG A 52 3.68 9.65 -6.22
N TYR A 53 3.73 8.83 -7.27
CA TYR A 53 2.57 8.57 -8.13
C TYR A 53 1.44 7.89 -7.35
N ALA A 54 1.74 6.90 -6.51
CA ALA A 54 0.76 6.26 -5.64
C ALA A 54 0.07 7.26 -4.70
N ILE A 55 0.84 8.12 -4.03
CA ILE A 55 0.31 9.18 -3.15
C ILE A 55 -0.58 10.13 -3.94
N GLN A 56 -0.12 10.61 -5.09
CA GLN A 56 -0.92 11.48 -5.97
C GLN A 56 -2.27 10.82 -6.33
N LYS A 57 -2.29 9.53 -6.67
CA LYS A 57 -3.54 8.83 -7.00
C LYS A 57 -4.47 8.66 -5.81
N LEU A 58 -3.93 8.45 -4.61
CA LEU A 58 -4.71 8.44 -3.38
C LEU A 58 -5.31 9.83 -3.08
N GLU A 59 -4.59 10.92 -3.38
CA GLU A 59 -5.10 12.28 -3.20
C GLU A 59 -6.21 12.61 -4.21
N GLU A 60 -6.05 12.20 -5.47
CA GLU A 60 -6.98 12.51 -6.57
C GLU A 60 -8.29 11.72 -6.52
N ASN A 61 -8.30 10.51 -5.94
CA ASN A 61 -9.41 9.57 -6.09
C ASN A 61 -9.87 8.98 -4.75
N ASP A 62 -11.06 8.39 -4.71
CA ASP A 62 -11.57 7.71 -3.53
C ASP A 62 -11.05 6.27 -3.42
N VAL A 63 -10.85 5.80 -2.18
CA VAL A 63 -10.35 4.46 -1.91
C VAL A 63 -11.54 3.50 -1.72
N ASP A 64 -11.62 2.48 -2.56
CA ASP A 64 -12.66 1.45 -2.45
C ASP A 64 -12.37 0.51 -1.28
N THR A 65 -11.13 -0.01 -1.26
CA THR A 65 -10.69 -1.00 -0.27
C THR A 65 -9.20 -0.85 0.00
N ALA A 66 -8.82 -1.07 1.26
CA ALA A 66 -7.44 -1.15 1.66
C ALA A 66 -7.24 -2.28 2.67
N ARG A 67 -6.24 -3.12 2.44
CA ARG A 67 -5.92 -4.29 3.26
C ARG A 67 -4.42 -4.38 3.46
N PHE A 68 -4.01 -4.90 4.60
CA PHE A 68 -2.61 -5.21 4.85
C PHE A 68 -2.45 -6.72 5.02
N VAL A 69 -1.54 -7.33 4.26
CA VAL A 69 -1.36 -8.78 4.20
C VAL A 69 0.04 -9.14 4.65
N ILE A 70 0.19 -10.08 5.58
CA ILE A 70 1.47 -10.67 5.93
C ILE A 70 1.61 -11.99 5.18
N LYS A 71 2.68 -12.13 4.40
CA LYS A 71 3.02 -13.36 3.69
C LYS A 71 4.53 -13.45 3.51
N ASP A 72 5.09 -14.66 3.61
CA ASP A 72 6.50 -14.95 3.32
C ASP A 72 7.50 -14.03 4.08
N GLY A 73 7.14 -13.61 5.29
CA GLY A 73 7.97 -12.75 6.13
C GLY A 73 7.99 -11.27 5.74
N THR A 74 7.11 -10.83 4.84
CA THR A 74 6.92 -9.42 4.48
C THR A 74 5.46 -8.99 4.70
N GLY A 75 5.26 -7.68 4.81
CA GLY A 75 3.94 -7.07 4.82
C GLY A 75 3.65 -6.37 3.50
N VAL A 76 2.46 -6.57 2.96
CA VAL A 76 2.01 -5.97 1.70
C VAL A 76 0.77 -5.13 1.97
N LEU A 77 0.90 -3.82 1.82
CA LEU A 77 -0.22 -2.87 1.82
C LEU A 77 -0.84 -2.85 0.42
N ILE A 78 -2.10 -3.25 0.31
CA ILE A 78 -2.86 -3.29 -0.95
C ILE A 78 -3.98 -2.28 -0.87
N VAL A 79 -4.04 -1.35 -1.82
CA VAL A 79 -5.10 -0.36 -1.94
C VAL A 79 -5.72 -0.42 -3.34
N LYS A 80 -7.05 -0.42 -3.41
CA LYS A 80 -7.82 -0.34 -4.65
C LYS A 80 -8.58 0.98 -4.72
N ILE A 81 -8.56 1.58 -5.89
CA ILE A 81 -9.17 2.87 -6.22
C ILE A 81 -10.01 2.70 -7.47
N GLU A 82 -11.29 3.06 -7.38
CA GLU A 82 -12.31 3.10 -8.44
C GLU A 82 -12.34 1.85 -9.36
N ASP A 83 -12.02 0.67 -8.83
CA ASP A 83 -11.78 -0.57 -9.59
C ASP A 83 -10.87 -0.37 -10.84
N VAL A 84 -9.97 0.60 -10.85
CA VAL A 84 -9.06 0.85 -11.99
C VAL A 84 -7.60 0.84 -11.60
N ILE A 85 -7.30 1.27 -10.37
CA ILE A 85 -5.93 1.36 -9.87
C ILE A 85 -5.77 0.42 -8.68
N THR A 86 -4.72 -0.40 -8.72
CA THR A 86 -4.28 -1.21 -7.58
C THR A 86 -2.87 -0.81 -7.20
N ILE A 87 -2.68 -0.37 -5.96
CA ILE A 87 -1.37 -0.05 -5.40
C ILE A 87 -0.96 -1.18 -4.45
N ARG A 88 0.26 -1.69 -4.58
CA ARG A 88 0.85 -2.69 -3.68
C ARG A 88 2.19 -2.20 -3.19
N ALA A 89 2.35 -2.01 -1.88
CA ALA A 89 3.62 -1.64 -1.28
C ALA A 89 4.09 -2.72 -0.31
N THR A 90 5.31 -3.22 -0.53
CA THR A 90 5.90 -4.32 0.24
C THR A 90 6.93 -3.78 1.22
N ILE A 91 6.79 -4.11 2.51
CA ILE A 91 7.68 -3.66 3.60
C ILE A 91 8.24 -4.84 4.40
N LYS A 92 9.45 -4.67 4.95
CA LYS A 92 10.08 -5.67 5.83
C LYS A 92 9.64 -5.51 7.28
N GLU A 93 9.54 -4.28 7.78
CA GLU A 93 9.24 -3.99 9.19
C GLU A 93 7.73 -3.98 9.48
N TYR A 94 7.02 -5.01 8.99
CA TYR A 94 5.55 -5.07 9.04
C TYR A 94 4.97 -5.07 10.46
N LYS A 95 5.69 -5.62 11.45
CA LYS A 95 5.23 -5.63 12.86
C LYS A 95 5.12 -4.21 13.42
N LYS A 96 6.15 -3.39 13.18
CA LYS A 96 6.18 -1.99 13.61
C LYS A 96 5.11 -1.17 12.87
N PHE A 97 4.87 -1.47 11.60
CA PHE A 97 3.80 -0.85 10.82
C PHE A 97 2.41 -1.16 11.42
N ILE A 98 2.15 -2.43 11.76
CA ILE A 98 0.90 -2.84 12.42
C ILE A 98 0.69 -2.11 13.74
N GLU A 99 1.74 -2.01 14.57
CA GLU A 99 1.70 -1.31 15.86
C GLU A 99 1.44 0.20 15.72
N ASP A 100 2.20 0.87 14.85
CA ASP A 100 2.11 2.32 14.63
C ASP A 100 0.73 2.75 14.10
N PHE A 101 0.12 1.92 13.25
CA PHE A 101 -1.19 2.19 12.65
C PHE A 101 -2.35 1.46 13.31
N ARG A 102 -2.08 0.67 14.38
CA ARG A 102 -3.08 -0.07 15.14
C ARG A 102 -3.99 -0.93 14.26
N LEU A 103 -3.38 -1.66 13.33
CA LEU A 103 -4.12 -2.52 12.41
C LEU A 103 -4.76 -3.68 13.18
N VAL A 104 -5.99 -4.02 12.79
CA VAL A 104 -6.76 -5.10 13.41
C VAL A 104 -6.85 -6.27 12.44
N THR A 105 -6.70 -7.49 12.95
CA THR A 105 -6.93 -8.70 12.15
C THR A 105 -8.38 -8.74 11.71
N ASP A 106 -8.63 -9.01 10.43
CA ASP A 106 -9.97 -9.26 9.91
C ASP A 106 -10.53 -10.61 10.37
#